data_AF-A0A5N6QN01-F1
#
_entry.id   AF-A0A5N6QN01-F1
#
_cell.length_a   1.000
_cell.length_b   1.000
_cell.length_c   1.000
_cell.angle_alpha   90.00
_cell.angle_beta   90.00
_cell.angle_gamma   90.00
#
_symmetry.space_group_name_H-M   'P 1'
#
loop_
_entity.id
_entity.type
_entity.pdbx_description
1 polymer ?
#
loop_
_entity_poly.entity_id
_entity_poly.type
_entity_poly.pdbx_seq_one_letter_code
_entity_poly.pdbx_strand_id
1 'polypeptide(L)'
;MDPSLNVFFTIDDLKVGKTKPIYFPEKDPSKSPRLLSREEADTIPFSSKQLPYLLEFFSFSIDSPQAKAMEYILRQCELEPIKGETKFCATTLESLLDSARGICGFDTQLKVLTTTHLTVSTTLLQNYTFLGVKEISAPK
;
A
#
# COMPACT_ATOMS: atom_id res chain seq x y z
N MET A 1 7.77 9.35 11.76
CA MET A 1 8.36 9.18 10.41
C MET A 1 8.93 10.52 9.97
N ASP A 2 10.07 10.51 9.30
CA ASP A 2 10.60 11.71 8.65
C ASP A 2 9.65 12.13 7.51
N PRO A 3 9.10 13.36 7.52
CA PRO A 3 8.20 13.86 6.47
C PRO A 3 8.80 13.81 5.06
N SER A 4 10.13 13.76 4.94
CA SER A 4 10.84 13.61 3.66
C SER A 4 10.68 12.23 3.02
N LEU A 5 10.21 11.24 3.77
CA LEU A 5 9.97 9.86 3.32
C LEU A 5 8.51 9.61 2.91
N ASN A 6 7.69 10.66 2.83
CA ASN A 6 6.30 10.56 2.40
C ASN A 6 6.20 10.42 0.88
N VAL A 7 5.45 9.40 0.42
CA VAL A 7 5.10 9.20 -1.00
C VAL A 7 3.97 10.16 -1.44
N PHE A 8 3.39 10.91 -0.51
CA PHE A 8 2.30 11.83 -0.76
C PHE A 8 2.79 13.13 -1.41
N PHE A 9 2.03 13.59 -2.39
CA PHE A 9 2.20 14.88 -3.04
C PHE A 9 0.85 15.62 -3.04
N THR A 10 0.89 16.95 -2.98
CA THR A 10 -0.31 17.78 -3.09
C THR A 10 -0.57 18.17 -4.54
N ILE A 11 -1.73 18.77 -4.85
CA ILE A 11 -2.00 19.31 -6.19
C ILE A 11 -0.95 20.37 -6.58
N ASP A 12 -0.45 21.15 -5.62
CA ASP A 12 0.62 22.13 -5.87
C ASP A 12 1.98 21.51 -6.22
N ASP A 13 2.14 20.21 -5.96
CA ASP A 13 3.32 19.45 -6.36
C ASP A 13 3.24 18.94 -7.80
N LEU A 14 2.04 18.81 -8.35
CA LEU A 14 1.80 18.36 -9.72
C LEU A 14 1.97 19.53 -10.72
N LYS A 15 3.19 20.04 -10.86
CA LYS A 15 3.55 21.10 -11.82
C LYS A 15 4.65 20.61 -12.75
N VAL A 16 4.48 20.83 -14.05
CA VAL A 16 5.48 20.46 -15.06
C VAL A 16 6.83 21.10 -14.72
N GLY A 17 7.90 20.32 -14.76
CA GLY A 17 9.26 20.75 -14.40
C GLY A 17 9.57 20.72 -12.91
N LYS A 18 8.59 20.51 -12.02
CA LYS A 18 8.86 20.32 -10.58
C LYS A 18 9.46 18.94 -10.34
N THR A 19 10.50 18.88 -9.51
CA THR A 19 11.13 17.63 -9.09
C THR A 19 10.69 17.25 -7.69
N LYS A 20 10.37 15.97 -7.47
CA LYS A 20 10.07 15.40 -6.17
C LYS A 20 10.94 14.18 -5.89
N PRO A 21 11.61 14.12 -4.73
CA PRO A 21 12.21 12.88 -4.28
C PRO A 21 11.10 11.91 -3.87
N ILE A 22 11.13 10.70 -4.42
CA ILE A 22 10.26 9.59 -4.03
C ILE A 22 11.12 8.58 -3.30
N TYR A 23 10.68 8.21 -2.10
CA TYR A 23 11.30 7.14 -1.34
C TYR A 23 10.75 5.78 -1.80
N PHE A 24 11.65 4.86 -2.17
CA PHE A 24 11.32 3.46 -2.39
C PHE A 24 11.99 2.61 -1.31
N PRO A 25 11.23 1.85 -0.50
CA PRO A 25 11.84 0.96 0.47
C PRO A 25 12.67 -0.12 -0.22
N GLU A 26 13.79 -0.48 0.38
CA GLU A 26 14.58 -1.63 -0.04
C GLU A 26 13.68 -2.87 -0.09
N LYS A 27 13.79 -3.60 -1.20
CA LYS A 27 13.01 -4.81 -1.43
C LYS A 27 13.92 -5.92 -1.91
N ASP A 28 13.97 -6.98 -1.11
CA ASP A 28 14.62 -8.23 -1.44
C ASP A 28 13.56 -9.19 -2.03
N PRO A 29 13.66 -9.55 -3.32
CA PRO A 29 12.71 -10.45 -3.95
C PRO A 29 12.66 -11.82 -3.26
N SER A 30 13.78 -12.29 -2.69
CA SER A 30 13.87 -13.59 -2.02
C SER A 30 13.14 -13.64 -0.69
N LYS A 31 12.85 -12.47 -0.09
CA LYS A 31 12.14 -12.32 1.18
C LYS A 31 10.74 -11.74 1.01
N SER A 32 10.35 -11.40 -0.21
CA SER A 32 9.05 -10.81 -0.50
C SER A 32 7.99 -11.90 -0.52
N PRO A 33 6.95 -11.85 0.34
CA PRO A 33 5.88 -12.84 0.29
C PRO A 33 5.08 -12.68 -1.02
N ARG A 34 4.49 -13.78 -1.48
CA ARG A 34 3.50 -13.73 -2.56
C ARG A 34 2.19 -13.12 -2.08
N LEU A 35 1.34 -12.71 -3.02
CA LEU A 35 -0.04 -12.35 -2.72
C LEU A 35 -0.83 -13.60 -2.30
N LEU A 36 -1.68 -13.44 -1.30
CA LEU A 36 -2.59 -14.48 -0.83
C LEU A 36 -3.86 -14.48 -1.69
N SER A 37 -4.44 -15.67 -1.91
CA SER A 37 -5.80 -15.77 -2.45
C SER A 37 -6.82 -15.34 -1.41
N ARG A 38 -8.07 -15.11 -1.84
CA ARG A 38 -9.19 -14.83 -0.93
C ARG A 38 -9.37 -15.94 0.11
N GLU A 39 -9.33 -17.19 -0.31
CA GLU A 39 -9.50 -18.34 0.58
C GLU A 39 -8.41 -18.37 1.65
N GLU A 40 -7.16 -18.09 1.30
CA GLU A 40 -6.05 -18.07 2.25
C GLU A 40 -6.16 -16.90 3.23
N ALA A 41 -6.45 -15.70 2.72
CA ALA A 41 -6.56 -14.50 3.54
C ALA A 41 -7.73 -14.57 4.52
N ASP A 42 -8.86 -15.16 4.12
CA ASP A 42 -10.03 -15.31 4.98
C ASP A 42 -9.78 -16.23 6.18
N THR A 43 -8.77 -17.11 6.11
CA THR A 43 -8.33 -17.93 7.26
C THR A 43 -7.48 -17.16 8.27
N ILE A 44 -6.98 -15.98 7.92
CA ILE A 44 -6.07 -15.18 8.74
C ILE A 44 -6.83 -13.94 9.25
N PRO A 45 -7.16 -13.87 10.55
CA PRO A 45 -7.99 -12.79 11.07
C PRO A 45 -7.21 -11.47 11.16
N PHE A 46 -7.36 -10.64 10.14
CA PHE A 46 -6.66 -9.36 10.02
C PHE A 46 -7.31 -8.26 10.89
N SER A 47 -7.03 -8.27 12.20
CA SER A 47 -7.47 -7.23 13.14
C SER A 47 -6.48 -7.02 14.28
N SER A 48 -6.38 -5.79 14.77
CA SER A 48 -5.53 -5.45 15.93
C SER A 48 -5.92 -6.22 17.19
N LYS A 49 -7.20 -6.59 17.34
CA LYS A 49 -7.70 -7.42 18.45
C LYS A 49 -7.13 -8.84 18.45
N GLN A 50 -6.67 -9.31 17.29
CA GLN A 50 -6.10 -10.64 17.09
C GLN A 50 -4.58 -10.60 17.01
N LEU A 51 -3.94 -9.49 17.38
CA LEU A 51 -2.49 -9.32 17.31
C LEU A 51 -1.72 -10.47 18.00
N PRO A 52 -2.06 -10.92 19.23
CA PRO A 52 -1.32 -12.03 19.86
C PRO A 52 -1.36 -13.31 19.02
N TYR A 53 -2.53 -13.66 18.48
CA TYR A 53 -2.69 -14.82 17.59
C TYR A 53 -1.88 -14.65 16.30
N LEU A 54 -1.91 -13.48 15.67
CA LEU A 54 -1.18 -13.21 14.43
C LEU A 54 0.34 -13.31 14.65
N LEU A 55 0.85 -12.82 15.77
CA LEU A 55 2.28 -12.92 16.09
C LEU A 55 2.71 -14.38 16.27
N GLU A 56 1.89 -15.20 16.93
CA GLU A 56 2.13 -16.63 17.04
C GLU A 56 2.07 -17.33 15.66
N PHE A 57 1.02 -17.06 14.88
CA PHE A 57 0.80 -17.62 13.54
C PHE A 57 2.00 -17.39 12.61
N PHE A 58 2.57 -16.18 12.63
CA PHE A 58 3.74 -15.83 11.83
C PHE A 58 5.08 -16.07 12.55
N SER A 59 5.05 -16.63 13.76
CA SER A 59 6.25 -16.88 14.59
C SER A 59 7.11 -15.63 14.83
N PHE A 60 6.45 -14.49 15.04
CA PHE A 60 7.10 -13.23 15.37
C PHE A 60 7.20 -13.05 16.89
N SER A 61 8.41 -12.72 17.36
CA SER A 61 8.61 -12.28 18.74
C SER A 61 7.89 -10.96 18.99
N ILE A 62 7.25 -10.80 20.16
CA ILE A 62 6.44 -9.64 20.50
C ILE A 62 7.18 -8.30 20.41
N ASP A 63 8.48 -8.30 20.71
CA ASP A 63 9.32 -7.09 20.67
C ASP A 63 10.03 -6.88 19.32
N SER A 64 9.82 -7.79 18.36
CA SER A 64 10.47 -7.74 17.05
C SER A 64 10.03 -6.53 16.22
N PRO A 65 10.88 -6.05 15.30
CA PRO A 65 10.48 -5.04 14.32
C PRO A 65 9.23 -5.44 13.52
N GLN A 66 9.07 -6.73 13.21
CA GLN A 66 7.94 -7.29 12.49
C GLN A 66 6.64 -7.18 13.30
N ALA A 67 6.69 -7.47 14.60
CA ALA A 67 5.53 -7.35 15.49
C ALA A 67 5.04 -5.91 15.59
N LYS A 68 5.97 -4.96 15.77
CA LYS A 68 5.66 -3.52 15.79
C LYS A 68 5.08 -3.04 14.46
N ALA A 69 5.63 -3.53 13.34
CA ALA A 69 5.12 -3.21 12.01
C ALA A 69 3.70 -3.78 11.80
N MET A 70 3.44 -5.02 12.22
CA MET A 70 2.12 -5.66 12.16
C MET A 70 1.08 -4.86 12.94
N GLU A 71 1.37 -4.55 14.21
CA GLU A 71 0.48 -3.75 15.06
C GLU A 71 0.19 -2.38 14.44
N TYR A 72 1.23 -1.71 13.94
CA TYR A 72 1.08 -0.42 13.26
C TYR A 72 0.16 -0.52 12.05
N ILE A 73 0.36 -1.49 11.16
CA ILE A 73 -0.45 -1.65 9.94
C ILE A 73 -1.91 -1.98 10.28
N LEU A 74 -2.16 -2.90 11.22
CA LEU A 74 -3.51 -3.24 11.66
C LEU A 74 -4.24 -2.00 12.19
N ARG A 75 -3.57 -1.18 13.01
CA ARG A 75 -4.12 0.07 13.50
C ARG A 75 -4.40 1.05 12.37
N GLN A 76 -3.47 1.27 11.43
CA GLN A 76 -3.69 2.17 10.30
C GLN A 76 -4.92 1.76 9.47
N CYS A 77 -5.13 0.46 9.32
CA CYS A 77 -6.28 -0.09 8.63
C CYS A 77 -7.61 0.14 9.34
N GLU A 78 -7.62 0.05 10.67
CA GLU A 78 -8.81 0.22 11.49
C GLU A 78 -9.09 1.70 11.84
N LEU A 79 -8.15 2.62 11.57
CA LEU A 79 -8.41 4.05 11.74
C LEU A 79 -9.55 4.50 10.82
N GLU A 80 -10.34 5.46 11.27
CA GLU A 80 -11.32 6.10 10.39
C GLU A 80 -10.64 6.86 9.25
N PRO A 81 -11.22 6.89 8.04
CA PRO A 81 -10.73 7.73 6.95
C PRO A 81 -10.79 9.22 7.35
N ILE A 82 -9.84 10.01 6.87
CA ILE A 82 -9.93 11.47 7.06
C ILE A 82 -11.03 12.05 6.16
N LYS A 83 -11.52 13.25 6.48
CA LYS A 83 -12.56 13.91 5.69
C LYS A 83 -12.10 14.09 4.23
N GLY A 84 -12.83 13.47 3.30
CA GLY A 84 -12.52 13.52 1.87
C GLY A 84 -11.62 12.38 1.38
N GLU A 85 -11.21 11.47 2.24
CA GLU A 85 -10.47 10.25 1.88
C GLU A 85 -11.43 9.06 1.74
N THR A 86 -11.23 8.27 0.67
CA THR A 86 -11.75 6.92 0.58
C THR A 86 -10.64 5.96 0.96
N LYS A 87 -10.79 5.27 2.09
CA LYS A 87 -9.81 4.30 2.57
C LYS A 87 -10.41 2.89 2.59
N PHE A 88 -9.62 1.94 2.12
CA PHE A 88 -9.95 0.52 2.14
C PHE A 88 -8.70 -0.29 2.48
N CYS A 89 -8.84 -1.29 3.35
CA CYS A 89 -7.77 -2.22 3.63
C CYS A 89 -7.97 -3.55 2.92
N ALA A 90 -7.25 -3.71 1.83
CA ALA A 90 -7.21 -4.94 1.07
C ALA A 90 -6.25 -5.94 1.71
N THR A 91 -6.73 -7.16 1.94
CA THR A 91 -5.91 -8.30 2.36
C THR A 91 -5.49 -9.17 1.18
N THR A 92 -6.08 -8.93 -0.01
CA THR A 92 -5.87 -9.70 -1.24
C THR A 92 -5.90 -8.84 -2.49
N LEU A 93 -5.45 -9.40 -3.62
CA LEU A 93 -5.52 -8.69 -4.91
C LEU A 93 -6.98 -8.53 -5.37
N GLU A 94 -7.82 -9.51 -5.09
CA GLU A 94 -9.22 -9.53 -5.46
C GLU A 94 -10.00 -8.47 -4.69
N SER A 95 -9.76 -8.33 -3.38
CA SER A 95 -10.39 -7.27 -2.57
C SER A 95 -9.90 -5.87 -2.97
N LEU A 96 -8.62 -5.73 -3.33
CA LEU A 96 -8.09 -4.50 -3.91
C LEU A 96 -8.80 -4.14 -5.22
N LEU A 97 -9.02 -5.13 -6.10
CA LEU A 97 -9.72 -4.93 -7.37
C LEU A 97 -11.19 -4.56 -7.16
N ASP A 98 -11.88 -5.23 -6.24
CA ASP A 98 -13.27 -4.91 -5.90
C ASP A 98 -13.41 -3.48 -5.36
N SER A 99 -12.47 -3.05 -4.50
CA SER A 99 -12.42 -1.67 -4.03
C SER A 99 -12.16 -0.68 -5.17
N ALA A 100 -11.22 -0.99 -6.07
CA ALA A 100 -10.93 -0.13 -7.22
C ALA A 100 -12.15 -0.01 -8.15
N ARG A 101 -12.91 -1.09 -8.35
CA ARG A 101 -14.18 -1.07 -9.10
C ARG A 101 -15.24 -0.23 -8.39
N GLY A 102 -15.33 -0.32 -7.08
CA GLY A 102 -16.23 0.53 -6.29
C GLY A 102 -15.95 2.02 -6.48
N ILE A 103 -14.68 2.40 -6.65
CA ILE A 103 -14.25 3.80 -6.86
C ILE A 103 -14.39 4.22 -8.33
N CYS A 104 -13.98 3.37 -9.27
CA CYS A 104 -13.93 3.69 -10.70
C CYS A 104 -15.24 3.37 -11.45
N GLY A 105 -16.21 2.74 -10.79
CA GLY A 105 -17.42 2.19 -11.41
C GLY A 105 -17.23 0.73 -11.84
N PHE A 106 -18.26 -0.10 -11.60
CA PHE A 106 -18.22 -1.53 -11.90
C PHE A 106 -18.18 -1.86 -13.39
N ASP A 107 -18.70 -0.96 -14.23
CA ASP A 107 -18.67 -1.10 -15.70
C ASP A 107 -17.33 -0.68 -16.32
N THR A 108 -16.42 -0.10 -15.52
CA THR A 108 -15.12 0.34 -16.00
C THR A 108 -14.17 -0.84 -16.19
N GLN A 109 -13.60 -0.96 -17.39
CA GLN A 109 -12.60 -1.99 -17.68
C GLN A 109 -11.27 -1.65 -16.99
N LEU A 110 -10.98 -2.35 -15.89
CA LEU A 110 -9.70 -2.23 -15.17
C LEU A 110 -8.69 -3.26 -15.70
N LYS A 111 -7.49 -2.80 -16.03
CA LYS A 111 -6.35 -3.66 -16.36
C LYS A 111 -5.43 -3.76 -15.15
N VAL A 112 -5.31 -4.97 -14.59
CA VAL A 112 -4.37 -5.24 -13.49
C VAL A 112 -2.97 -5.44 -14.07
N LEU A 113 -1.98 -4.73 -13.51
CA LEU A 113 -0.57 -4.89 -13.82
C LEU A 113 0.17 -5.23 -12.53
N THR A 114 1.05 -6.22 -12.59
CA THR A 114 1.95 -6.59 -11.49
C THR A 114 3.39 -6.36 -11.91
N THR A 115 4.25 -6.10 -10.93
CA THR A 115 5.68 -5.94 -11.15
C THR A 115 6.45 -6.80 -10.17
N THR A 116 7.56 -7.38 -10.64
CA THR A 116 8.45 -8.22 -9.84
C THR A 116 9.84 -7.62 -9.88
N HIS A 117 10.42 -7.39 -8.71
CA HIS A 117 11.81 -6.98 -8.62
C HIS A 117 12.71 -8.18 -8.98
N LEU A 118 13.62 -7.98 -9.93
CA LEU A 118 14.57 -9.02 -10.35
C LEU A 118 15.86 -9.01 -9.52
N THR A 119 16.15 -7.87 -8.90
CA THR A 119 17.33 -7.64 -8.06
C THR A 119 16.93 -6.93 -6.78
N VAL A 120 17.81 -6.98 -5.78
CA VAL A 120 17.66 -6.19 -4.56
C VAL A 120 17.68 -4.71 -4.93
N SER A 121 16.64 -3.98 -4.53
CA SER A 121 16.59 -2.53 -4.73
C SER A 121 17.50 -1.82 -3.73
N THR A 122 18.48 -1.06 -4.22
CA THR A 122 19.48 -0.38 -3.37
C THR A 122 19.27 1.13 -3.26
N THR A 123 18.43 1.72 -4.12
CA THR A 123 18.22 3.17 -4.20
C THR A 123 16.96 3.59 -3.46
N LEU A 124 17.15 4.10 -2.25
CA LEU A 124 16.07 4.48 -1.35
C LEU A 124 15.37 5.79 -1.75
N LEU A 125 16.05 6.74 -2.36
CA LEU A 125 15.49 8.05 -2.75
C LEU A 125 15.84 8.34 -4.21
N GLN A 126 14.82 8.61 -5.02
CA GLN A 126 14.97 8.90 -6.44
C GLN A 126 14.21 10.17 -6.80
N ASN A 127 14.86 11.07 -7.54
CA ASN A 127 14.25 12.32 -7.99
C ASN A 127 13.46 12.09 -9.27
N TYR A 128 12.16 12.39 -9.24
CA TYR A 128 11.28 12.36 -10.41
C TYR A 128 10.85 13.77 -10.76
N THR A 129 10.92 14.10 -12.06
CA THR A 129 10.44 15.37 -12.60
C THR A 129 9.14 15.13 -13.36
N PHE A 130 8.11 15.90 -13.04
CA PHE A 130 6.83 15.82 -13.76
C PHE A 130 6.99 16.38 -15.18
N LEU A 131 6.82 15.53 -16.19
CA LEU A 131 6.89 15.92 -17.60
C LEU A 131 5.52 16.38 -18.16
N GLY A 132 4.43 15.96 -17.53
CA GLY A 132 3.07 16.31 -17.93
C GLY A 132 2.08 15.99 -16.82
N VAL A 133 0.98 16.74 -16.78
CA VAL A 133 -0.13 16.54 -15.85
C VAL A 133 -1.42 16.58 -16.65
N LYS A 134 -2.27 15.56 -16.46
CA LYS A 134 -3.57 15.47 -17.12
C LYS A 134 -4.63 15.28 -16.06
N GLU A 135 -5.60 16.19 -16.03
CA GLU A 135 -6.78 16.04 -15.19
C GLU A 135 -7.72 15.00 -15.83
N ILE A 136 -8.28 14.13 -14.99
CA ILE A 136 -9.22 13.09 -15.39
C ILE A 136 -10.43 13.22 -14.46
N SER A 137 -11.63 13.27 -15.02
CA SER A 137 -12.86 13.28 -14.24
C SER A 137 -13.07 11.92 -13.58
N ALA A 138 -13.25 11.90 -12.26
CA ALA A 138 -13.69 10.71 -11.55
C ALA A 138 -15.21 10.52 -11.71
N PRO A 139 -15.71 9.28 -11.85
CA PRO A 139 -17.14 9.01 -11.76
C PRO A 139 -17.67 9.48 -10.38
N LYS A 140 -18.90 10.01 -10.39
CA LYS A 140 -19.60 10.49 -9.17
C LYS A 140 -20.21 9.34 -8.39
#